data_AF-A0A6I8UXL3-F1
#
_entry.id   AF-A0A6I8UXL3-F1
#
_cell.length_a   1.000
_cell.length_b   1.000
_cell.length_c   1.000
_cell.angle_alpha   90.00
_cell.angle_beta   90.00
_cell.angle_gamma   90.00
#
_symmetry.space_group_name_H-M   'P 1'
#
loop_
_entity.id
_entity.type
_entity.pdbx_description
1 polymer ?
#
loop_
_entity_poly.entity_id
_entity_poly.type
_entity_poly.pdbx_seq_one_letter_code
_entity_poly.pdbx_strand_id
1 'polypeptide(L)'
;MATMDDHFNRVMRKNPTIQDDLRGIFKSSSSDSPQRSITLSQIRAAYGERTGKEFPIKGGTRTQMCFILTVPYVCCFTSRIGTLRFYTIDMNQER
;
A
#
# COMPACT_ATOMS: atom_id res chain seq x y z
N MET A 1 -2.03 -13.40 -22.28
CA MET A 1 -1.08 -13.05 -21.19
C MET A 1 -1.92 -12.63 -20.00
N ALA A 2 -1.68 -13.18 -18.80
CA ALA A 2 -2.35 -12.68 -17.60
C ALA A 2 -1.86 -11.24 -17.36
N THR A 3 -2.79 -10.30 -17.30
CA THR A 3 -2.48 -8.89 -17.07
C THR A 3 -2.18 -8.64 -15.58
N MET A 4 -1.63 -7.47 -15.28
CA MET A 4 -1.45 -7.05 -13.88
C MET A 4 -2.80 -6.99 -13.14
N ASP A 5 -3.86 -6.60 -13.85
CA ASP A 5 -5.22 -6.53 -13.32
C ASP A 5 -5.76 -7.93 -12.97
N ASP A 6 -5.53 -8.93 -13.82
CA ASP A 6 -5.90 -10.32 -13.52
C ASP A 6 -5.22 -10.84 -12.26
N HIS A 7 -3.94 -10.49 -12.09
CA HIS A 7 -3.17 -10.85 -10.90
C HIS A 7 -3.77 -10.19 -9.65
N PHE A 8 -4.04 -8.87 -9.69
CA PHE A 8 -4.60 -8.13 -8.56
C PHE A 8 -6.00 -8.62 -8.20
N ASN A 9 -6.87 -8.84 -9.18
CA ASN A 9 -8.20 -9.41 -8.98
C ASN A 9 -8.13 -10.77 -8.28
N ARG A 10 -7.18 -11.63 -8.67
CA ARG A 10 -6.99 -12.93 -8.02
C ARG A 10 -6.51 -12.78 -6.57
N VAL A 11 -5.62 -11.83 -6.29
CA VAL A 11 -5.15 -11.58 -4.92
C VAL A 11 -6.28 -11.06 -4.04
N MET A 12 -7.08 -10.10 -4.53
CA MET A 12 -8.22 -9.56 -3.78
C MET A 12 -9.27 -10.64 -3.49
N ARG A 13 -9.55 -11.56 -4.43
CA ARG A 13 -10.45 -12.70 -4.17
C ARG A 13 -9.94 -13.63 -3.05
N LYS A 14 -8.62 -13.84 -2.98
CA LYS A 14 -7.99 -14.68 -1.94
C LYS A 14 -7.81 -13.95 -0.60
N ASN A 15 -7.76 -12.62 -0.63
CA ASN A 15 -7.51 -11.76 0.52
C ASN A 15 -8.54 -10.63 0.51
N PRO A 16 -9.82 -10.91 0.82
CA PRO A 16 -10.92 -9.95 0.64
C PRO A 16 -10.75 -8.69 1.49
N THR A 17 -10.00 -8.76 2.59
CA THR A 17 -9.76 -7.63 3.50
C THR A 17 -8.52 -6.80 3.14
N ILE A 18 -7.76 -7.16 2.10
CA ILE A 18 -6.43 -6.58 1.85
C ILE A 18 -6.45 -5.06 1.70
N GLN A 19 -7.50 -4.49 1.10
CA GLN A 19 -7.62 -3.04 0.96
C GLN A 19 -7.88 -2.36 2.31
N ASP A 20 -8.72 -2.95 3.15
CA ASP A 20 -9.00 -2.43 4.50
C ASP A 20 -7.80 -2.60 5.42
N ASP A 21 -7.03 -3.66 5.25
CA ASP A 21 -5.79 -3.87 5.96
C ASP A 21 -4.75 -2.80 5.59
N LEU A 22 -4.60 -2.49 4.29
CA LEU A 22 -3.74 -1.41 3.82
C LEU A 22 -4.20 -0.04 4.36
N ARG A 23 -5.50 0.27 4.32
CA ARG A 23 -6.05 1.49 4.93
C ARG A 23 -5.75 1.56 6.42
N GLY A 24 -5.91 0.43 7.12
CA GLY A 24 -5.58 0.30 8.54
C GLY A 24 -4.11 0.58 8.83
N ILE A 25 -3.20 0.09 7.98
CA ILE A 25 -1.75 0.34 8.11
C ILE A 25 -1.44 1.84 7.96
N PHE A 26 -1.97 2.50 6.93
CA PHE A 26 -1.74 3.94 6.74
C PHE A 26 -2.29 4.77 7.90
N LYS A 27 -3.49 4.40 8.41
CA LYS A 27 -4.09 5.04 9.58
C LYS A 27 -3.26 4.85 10.85
N SER A 28 -2.87 3.61 11.16
CA SER A 28 -2.08 3.30 12.37
C SER A 28 -0.70 3.95 12.36
N SER A 29 -0.08 4.09 11.19
CA SER A 29 1.22 4.73 11.04
C SER A 29 1.14 6.27 10.97
N SER A 30 -0.05 6.87 11.02
CA SER A 30 -0.26 8.32 10.79
C SER A 30 0.43 8.81 9.50
N SER A 31 0.45 7.96 8.47
CA SER A 31 1.10 8.23 7.19
C SER A 31 0.22 9.08 6.29
N ASP A 32 -0.11 10.30 6.73
CA ASP A 32 -1.10 11.20 6.12
C ASP A 32 -0.46 12.43 5.42
N SER A 33 0.86 12.42 5.24
CA SER A 33 1.63 13.50 4.62
C SER A 33 2.93 12.98 4.03
N PRO A 34 3.56 13.70 3.08
CA PRO A 34 4.88 13.31 2.55
C PRO A 34 5.94 13.14 3.63
N GLN A 35 5.93 13.97 4.68
CA GLN A 35 6.87 13.95 5.79
C GLN A 35 6.68 12.71 6.69
N ARG A 36 5.45 12.24 6.84
CA ARG A 36 5.11 11.03 7.61
C ARG A 36 4.98 9.77 6.76
N SER A 37 5.44 9.83 5.51
CA SER A 37 5.36 8.69 4.58
C SER A 37 6.15 7.47 5.06
N ILE A 38 5.73 6.29 4.64
CA ILE A 38 6.33 4.99 4.97
C ILE A 38 6.86 4.28 3.72
N THR A 39 7.84 3.39 3.90
CA THR A 39 8.41 2.59 2.82
C THR A 39 7.59 1.34 2.54
N LEU A 40 7.83 0.72 1.38
CA LEU A 40 7.24 -0.59 1.06
C LEU A 40 7.61 -1.68 2.08
N SER A 41 8.84 -1.66 2.62
CA SER A 41 9.24 -2.63 3.64
C SER A 41 8.45 -2.45 4.94
N GLN A 42 8.19 -1.20 5.35
CA GLN A 42 7.36 -0.89 6.52
C GLN A 42 5.91 -1.33 6.30
N ILE A 43 5.35 -1.14 5.10
CA ILE A 43 3.99 -1.63 4.78
C ILE A 43 3.91 -3.16 4.91
N ARG A 44 4.91 -3.89 4.37
CA ARG A 44 4.93 -5.36 4.48
C ARG A 44 5.04 -5.84 5.92
N ALA A 45 5.90 -5.19 6.72
CA ALA A 45 6.06 -5.52 8.13
C ALA A 45 4.74 -5.27 8.90
N ALA A 46 4.15 -4.09 8.73
CA ALA A 46 2.88 -3.73 9.37
C ALA A 46 1.71 -4.64 8.92
N TYR A 47 1.70 -5.10 7.68
CA TYR A 47 0.73 -6.09 7.21
C TYR A 47 0.91 -7.44 7.92
N GLY A 48 2.16 -7.89 8.09
CA GLY A 48 2.48 -9.09 8.86
C GLY A 48 2.04 -9.00 10.32
N GLU A 49 2.34 -7.88 10.98
CA GLU A 49 1.92 -7.61 12.35
C GLU A 49 0.39 -7.59 12.49
N ARG A 50 -0.31 -6.96 11.55
CA ARG A 50 -1.78 -6.82 11.58
C ARG A 50 -2.52 -8.13 11.30
N THR A 51 -2.04 -8.92 10.34
CA THR A 51 -2.80 -10.05 9.79
C THR A 51 -2.24 -11.41 10.17
N GLY A 52 -1.02 -11.47 10.72
CA GLY A 52 -0.27 -12.70 10.94
C GLY A 52 0.19 -13.39 9.65
N LYS A 53 0.10 -12.72 8.49
CA LYS A 53 0.38 -13.29 7.16
C LYS A 53 1.42 -12.48 6.41
N GLU A 54 2.14 -13.14 5.52
CA GLU A 54 3.01 -12.43 4.58
C GLU A 54 2.20 -11.54 3.62
N PHE A 55 2.77 -10.42 3.19
CA PHE A 55 2.13 -9.55 2.20
C PHE A 55 1.89 -10.32 0.88
N PRO A 56 0.62 -10.44 0.41
CA PRO A 56 0.26 -11.43 -0.61
C PRO A 56 0.58 -10.98 -2.04
N ILE A 57 1.02 -9.74 -2.25
CA ILE A 57 1.41 -9.24 -3.58
C ILE A 57 2.83 -9.69 -3.89
N LYS A 58 2.93 -10.75 -4.67
CA LYS A 58 4.20 -11.29 -5.16
C LYS A 58 4.66 -10.51 -6.39
N GLY A 59 5.98 -10.39 -6.56
CA GLY A 59 6.60 -9.65 -7.66
C GLY A 59 7.52 -8.53 -7.18
N GLY A 60 8.09 -7.79 -8.15
CA GLY A 60 9.03 -6.71 -7.87
C GLY A 60 8.38 -5.47 -7.26
N THR A 61 9.22 -4.52 -6.85
CA THR A 61 8.81 -3.23 -6.25
C THR A 61 7.74 -2.51 -7.06
N ARG A 62 7.84 -2.51 -8.40
CA ARG A 62 6.86 -1.89 -9.29
C ARG A 62 5.47 -2.51 -9.17
N THR A 63 5.37 -3.83 -9.17
CA THR A 63 4.08 -4.54 -9.04
C THR A 63 3.42 -4.25 -7.69
N GLN A 64 4.20 -4.28 -6.61
CA GLN A 64 3.68 -3.99 -5.26
C GLN A 64 3.23 -2.53 -5.14
N MET A 65 4.02 -1.59 -5.68
CA MET A 65 3.64 -0.17 -5.76
C MET A 65 2.33 0.02 -6.54
N CYS A 66 2.22 -0.58 -7.74
CA CYS A 66 1.01 -0.50 -8.56
C CYS A 66 -0.22 -1.03 -7.81
N PHE A 67 -0.08 -2.13 -7.06
CA PHE A 67 -1.18 -2.64 -6.23
C PHE A 67 -1.58 -1.65 -5.12
N ILE A 68 -0.61 -1.12 -4.39
CA ILE A 68 -0.87 -0.16 -3.30
C ILE A 68 -1.60 1.08 -3.83
N LEU A 69 -1.24 1.56 -5.02
CA LEU A 69 -1.90 2.68 -5.69
C LEU A 69 -3.31 2.38 -6.21
N THR A 70 -3.79 1.13 -6.12
CA THR A 70 -5.21 0.81 -6.33
C THR A 70 -6.07 1.17 -5.12
N VAL A 71 -5.45 1.42 -3.95
CA VAL A 71 -6.16 1.88 -2.75
C VAL A 71 -6.45 3.38 -2.89
N PRO A 72 -7.71 3.81 -2.75
CA PRO A 72 -8.07 5.22 -2.84
C PRO A 72 -7.24 6.12 -1.92
N TYR A 73 -6.89 7.30 -2.42
CA TYR A 73 -6.17 8.37 -1.71
C TYR A 73 -4.76 8.01 -1.25
N VAL A 74 -4.16 6.94 -1.77
CA VAL A 74 -2.74 6.65 -1.54
C VAL A 74 -1.88 7.37 -2.57
N CYS A 75 -0.93 8.14 -2.08
CA CYS A 75 0.10 8.80 -2.86
C CYS A 75 1.43 8.05 -2.74
N CYS A 76 2.26 8.15 -3.79
CA CYS A 76 3.60 7.59 -3.82
C CYS A 76 4.58 8.63 -4.37
N PHE A 77 5.77 8.71 -3.79
CA PHE A 77 6.87 9.48 -4.33
C PHE A 77 8.21 8.78 -4.06
N THR A 78 9.24 9.24 -4.74
CA THR A 78 10.60 8.74 -4.54
C THR A 78 11.40 9.76 -3.74
N SER A 79 12.07 9.31 -2.69
CA SER A 79 13.04 10.13 -1.95
C SER A 79 14.28 10.46 -2.81
N ARG A 80 15.12 11.40 -2.36
CA ARG A 80 16.36 11.79 -3.06
C ARG A 80 17.31 10.61 -3.35
N ILE A 81 17.25 9.54 -2.55
CA ILE A 81 18.09 8.34 -2.68
C ILE A 81 17.40 7.19 -3.41
N GLY A 82 16.24 7.43 -4.05
CA GLY A 82 15.56 6.42 -4.86
C GLY A 82 14.59 5.51 -4.10
N THR A 83 14.41 5.67 -2.79
CA THR A 83 13.45 4.86 -2.02
C THR A 83 12.01 5.33 -2.24
N LEU A 84 11.11 4.42 -2.62
CA LEU A 84 9.66 4.68 -2.69
C LEU A 84 9.07 4.91 -1.31
N ARG A 85 8.24 5.94 -1.21
CA ARG A 85 7.53 6.34 0.00
C ARG A 85 6.05 6.52 -0.30
N PHE A 86 5.21 6.10 0.64
CA PHE A 86 3.77 6.06 0.51
C PHE A 86 3.12 6.82 1.67
N TYR A 87 2.05 7.55 1.38
CA TYR A 87 1.23 8.22 2.36
C TYR A 87 -0.20 8.34 1.83
N THR A 88 -1.18 8.62 2.69
CA THR A 88 -2.55 8.90 2.32
C THR A 88 -2.83 10.39 2.38
N ILE A 89 -3.74 10.88 1.55
CA ILE A 89 -4.35 12.21 1.73
C ILE A 89 -5.76 12.02 2.28
N ASP A 90 -6.16 12.85 3.24
CA ASP A 90 -7.52 12.81 3.78
C ASP A 90 -8.43 13.69 2.90
N MET A 91 -9.59 13.19 2.50
CA MET A 91 -10.57 14.02 1.76
C MET A 91 -11.15 15.15 2.62
N ASN A 92 -11.01 15.07 3.94
CA ASN A 92 -11.51 16.10 4.86
C ASN A 92 -10.61 17.36 4.93
N GLN A 93 -9.54 17.46 4.14
CA GLN A 93 -8.74 18.69 4.03
C GLN A 93 -9.35 19.75 3.09
N GLU A 94 -10.48 19.47 2.43
CA GLU A 94 -11.29 20.50 1.78
C GLU A 94 -12.18 21.21 2.81
N ARG A 95 -11.62 22.18 3.54
CA ARG A 95 -12.36 23.25 4.22
C ARG A 95 -11.64 24.58 4.07
#